data_AF-A0A2K1DZV8-F1
#
_entry.id   AF-A0A2K1DZV8-F1
#
_cell.length_a   1.000
_cell.length_b   1.000
_cell.length_c   1.000
_cell.angle_alpha   90.00
_cell.angle_beta   90.00
_cell.angle_gamma   90.00
#
_symmetry.space_group_name_H-M   'P 1'
#
loop_
_entity.id
_entity.type
_entity.pdbx_description
1 polymer ?
#
loop_
_entity_poly.entity_id
_entity_poly.type
_entity_poly.pdbx_seq_one_letter_code
_entity_poly.pdbx_strand_id
1 'polypeptide(L)'
;GKLRDGLSRHYYDTFMLAHAGIDVEALSKPDLLVEVVHNKSLMFADKSASYETAVLGSLQLSPTEAIAEDLKRDYIAMSDMFMREPPTFEELLEGIETLQERLNTG
;
A
#
# COMPACT_ATOMS: atom_id res chain seq x y z
N GLY A 1 15.60 1.11 4.02
CA GLY A 1 15.29 1.69 5.35
C GLY A 1 14.72 0.61 6.24
N LYS A 2 14.75 0.75 7.57
CA LYS A 2 14.15 -0.23 8.48
C LYS A 2 12.62 -0.22 8.33
N LEU A 3 11.98 -1.39 8.32
CA LEU A 3 10.52 -1.51 8.35
C LEU A 3 9.95 -0.88 9.63
N ARG A 4 8.83 -0.17 9.54
CA ARG A 4 8.04 0.24 10.71
C ARG A 4 7.20 -0.94 11.17
N ASP A 5 7.07 -1.13 12.48
CA ASP A 5 6.28 -2.24 13.05
C ASP A 5 4.83 -2.20 12.56
N GLY A 6 4.29 -3.35 12.15
CA GLY A 6 2.90 -3.48 11.70
C GLY A 6 2.62 -2.92 10.30
N LEU A 7 3.66 -2.60 9.52
CA LEU A 7 3.48 -2.09 8.15
C LEU A 7 2.77 -3.10 7.25
N SER A 8 2.96 -4.41 7.46
CA SER A 8 2.29 -5.46 6.67
C SER A 8 0.77 -5.39 6.77
N ARG A 9 0.20 -4.86 7.86
CA ARG A 9 -1.24 -4.59 7.98
C ARG A 9 -1.73 -3.61 6.93
N HIS A 10 -0.96 -2.56 6.66
CA HIS A 10 -1.33 -1.58 5.64
C HIS A 10 -1.29 -2.18 4.23
N TYR A 11 -0.35 -3.08 3.95
CA TYR A 11 -0.33 -3.83 2.69
C TYR A 11 -1.57 -4.72 2.59
N TYR A 12 -1.86 -5.50 3.63
CA TYR A 12 -3.03 -6.38 3.68
C TYR A 12 -4.33 -5.60 3.46
N ASP A 13 -4.57 -4.52 4.22
CA ASP A 13 -5.78 -3.72 4.12
C ASP A 13 -5.93 -3.12 2.71
N THR A 14 -4.83 -2.61 2.13
CA THR A 14 -4.83 -2.05 0.77
C THR A 14 -5.18 -3.10 -0.27
N PHE A 15 -4.58 -4.29 -0.18
CA PHE A 15 -4.89 -5.41 -1.06
C PHE A 15 -6.35 -5.84 -0.93
N MET A 16 -6.87 -5.97 0.29
CA MET A 16 -8.26 -6.37 0.52
C MET A 16 -9.26 -5.35 -0.02
N LEU A 17 -8.98 -4.05 0.10
CA LEU A 17 -9.79 -2.99 -0.50
C LEU A 17 -9.81 -3.08 -2.03
N ALA A 18 -8.65 -3.26 -2.65
CA ALA A 18 -8.56 -3.45 -4.10
C ALA A 18 -9.26 -4.73 -4.57
N HIS A 19 -9.09 -5.83 -3.83
CA HIS A 19 -9.77 -7.09 -4.11
C HIS A 19 -11.31 -6.97 -4.02
N ALA A 20 -11.80 -6.09 -3.15
CA ALA A 20 -13.22 -5.75 -3.04
C ALA A 20 -13.72 -4.76 -4.12
N GLY A 21 -12.86 -4.32 -5.05
CA GLY A 21 -13.20 -3.40 -6.13
C GLY A 21 -13.23 -1.92 -5.74
N ILE A 22 -12.72 -1.56 -4.56
CA ILE A 22 -12.67 -0.17 -4.08
C ILE A 22 -11.67 0.66 -4.90
N ASP A 23 -10.67 0.02 -5.51
CA ASP A 23 -9.72 0.64 -6.43
C ASP A 23 -10.43 1.32 -7.62
N VAL A 24 -11.49 0.70 -8.15
CA VAL A 24 -12.31 1.27 -9.24
C VAL A 24 -13.01 2.57 -8.80
N GLU A 25 -13.59 2.58 -7.60
CA GLU A 25 -14.21 3.79 -7.06
C GLU A 25 -13.15 4.87 -6.79
N ALA A 26 -12.00 4.49 -6.23
CA ALA A 26 -10.90 5.40 -5.95
C ALA A 26 -10.35 6.07 -7.23
N LEU A 27 -10.21 5.31 -8.32
CA LEU A 27 -9.79 5.83 -9.63
C LEU A 27 -10.76 6.87 -10.21
N SER A 28 -12.05 6.81 -9.86
CA SER A 28 -13.03 7.81 -10.27
C SER A 28 -12.96 9.13 -9.49
N LYS A 29 -12.14 9.19 -8.44
CA LYS A 29 -12.04 10.32 -7.49
C LYS A 29 -10.57 10.75 -7.26
N PRO A 30 -9.82 11.12 -8.30
CA PRO A 30 -8.40 11.50 -8.16
C PRO A 30 -8.19 12.70 -7.22
N ASP A 31 -9.17 13.59 -7.07
CA ASP A 31 -9.09 14.73 -6.17
C ASP A 31 -8.90 14.33 -4.70
N LEU A 32 -9.40 13.16 -4.28
CA LEU A 32 -9.17 12.64 -2.92
C LEU A 32 -7.69 12.34 -2.67
N LEU A 33 -6.96 11.86 -3.68
CA LEU A 33 -5.52 11.66 -3.57
C LEU A 33 -4.81 13.00 -3.37
N VAL A 34 -5.20 14.03 -4.13
CA VAL A 34 -4.62 15.38 -4.02
C VAL A 34 -4.85 15.96 -2.62
N GLU A 35 -6.06 15.84 -2.08
CA GLU A 35 -6.39 16.30 -0.73
C GLU A 35 -5.59 15.56 0.35
N VAL A 36 -5.46 14.24 0.24
CA VAL A 36 -4.69 13.42 1.19
C VAL A 36 -3.21 13.78 1.13
N VAL A 37 -2.64 13.94 -0.07
CA VAL A 37 -1.23 14.35 -0.25
C VAL A 37 -1.00 15.73 0.35
N HIS A 38 -1.89 16.69 0.09
CA HIS A 38 -1.80 18.03 0.65
C HIS A 38 -1.89 18.03 2.19
N ASN A 39 -2.85 17.29 2.75
CA ASN A 39 -2.97 17.19 4.21
C ASN A 39 -1.73 16.55 4.84
N LYS A 40 -1.22 15.47 4.25
CA LYS A 40 -0.04 14.77 4.77
C LYS A 40 1.25 15.57 4.63
N SER A 41 1.44 16.32 3.56
CA SER A 41 2.62 17.17 3.40
C SER A 41 2.68 18.29 4.45
N LEU A 42 1.52 18.78 4.91
CA LEU A 42 1.44 19.81 5.95
C LEU A 42 1.50 19.23 7.38
N MET A 43 0.77 18.15 7.66
CA MET A 43 0.58 17.62 9.02
C MET A 43 1.57 16.51 9.39
N PHE A 44 2.11 15.81 8.40
CA PHE A 44 2.94 14.61 8.57
C PHE A 44 4.19 14.67 7.70
N ALA A 45 4.78 15.87 7.57
CA ALA A 45 5.99 16.09 6.80
C ALA A 45 7.10 15.13 7.24
N ASP A 46 7.48 14.20 6.36
CA ASP A 46 8.51 13.21 6.57
C ASP A 46 9.47 13.30 5.38
N LYS A 47 10.77 13.50 5.64
CA LYS A 47 11.79 13.62 4.59
C LYS A 47 11.95 12.34 3.77
N SER A 48 11.46 11.22 4.28
CA SER A 48 11.44 9.93 3.58
C SER A 48 10.17 9.69 2.77
N ALA A 49 9.16 10.55 2.89
CA ALA A 49 7.92 10.46 2.13
C ALA A 49 8.01 11.33 0.86
N SER A 50 7.74 10.70 -0.29
CA SER A 50 7.73 11.37 -1.60
C SER A 50 6.34 11.96 -1.91
N TYR A 51 5.81 12.81 -1.03
CA TYR A 51 4.46 13.37 -1.21
C TYR A 51 4.30 14.12 -2.54
N GLU A 52 5.33 14.83 -2.99
CA GLU A 52 5.30 15.60 -4.24
C GLU A 52 5.16 14.74 -5.51
N THR A 53 5.51 13.45 -5.43
CA THR A 53 5.41 12.50 -6.55
C THR A 53 4.30 11.47 -6.32
N ALA A 54 3.48 11.63 -5.29
CA ALA A 54 2.37 10.73 -4.98
C ALA A 54 1.14 11.06 -5.83
N VAL A 55 1.27 10.92 -7.14
CA VAL A 55 0.20 11.14 -8.13
C VAL A 55 -0.07 9.85 -8.91
N LEU A 56 -1.30 9.70 -9.43
CA LEU A 56 -1.62 8.61 -10.36
C LEU A 56 -0.63 8.65 -11.53
N GLY A 57 -0.17 7.47 -11.97
CA GLY A 57 0.91 7.35 -12.96
C GLY A 57 2.30 7.15 -12.35
N SER A 58 2.51 7.51 -11.08
CA SER A 58 3.83 7.41 -10.44
C SER A 58 3.79 6.86 -9.00
N LEU A 59 2.68 6.26 -8.58
CA LEU A 59 2.58 5.66 -7.25
C LEU A 59 3.48 4.44 -7.15
N GLN A 60 4.25 4.35 -6.06
CA GLN A 60 5.03 3.16 -5.72
C GLN A 60 4.41 2.51 -4.47
N LEU A 61 3.72 1.39 -4.69
CA LEU A 61 3.10 0.59 -3.63
C LEU A 61 3.94 -0.65 -3.29
N SER A 62 4.53 -1.29 -4.30
CA SER A 62 5.31 -2.51 -4.10
C SER A 62 6.53 -2.23 -3.21
N PRO A 63 6.83 -3.12 -2.25
CA PRO A 63 7.94 -2.92 -1.34
C PRO A 63 9.26 -2.96 -2.12
N THR A 64 10.25 -2.21 -1.65
CA THR A 64 11.62 -2.37 -2.17
C THR A 64 12.20 -3.72 -1.72
N GLU A 65 13.13 -4.28 -2.49
CA GLU A 65 13.85 -5.50 -2.11
C GLU A 65 14.45 -5.41 -0.70
N ALA A 66 14.89 -4.21 -0.32
CA ALA A 66 15.47 -3.93 0.99
C ALA A 66 14.52 -4.13 2.17
N ILE A 67 13.20 -4.12 1.96
CA ILE A 67 12.21 -4.30 3.03
C ILE A 67 11.31 -5.53 2.84
N ALA A 68 11.39 -6.23 1.70
CA ALA A 68 10.49 -7.33 1.38
C ALA A 68 10.57 -8.49 2.40
N GLU A 69 11.79 -8.89 2.79
CA GLU A 69 11.99 -9.97 3.77
C GLU A 69 11.48 -9.59 5.17
N ASP A 70 11.70 -8.35 5.60
CA ASP A 70 11.19 -7.88 6.88
C ASP A 70 9.66 -7.76 6.86
N LEU A 71 9.10 -7.32 5.73
CA LEU A 71 7.65 -7.26 5.52
C LEU A 71 7.02 -8.66 5.58
N LYS A 72 7.68 -9.69 5.01
CA LYS A 72 7.22 -11.07 5.09
C LYS A 72 7.18 -11.57 6.53
N ARG A 73 8.21 -11.28 7.33
CA ARG A 73 8.25 -11.64 8.75
C ARG A 73 7.16 -10.94 9.55
N ASP A 74 6.96 -9.64 9.32
CA ASP A 74 5.90 -8.84 9.96
C ASP A 74 4.51 -9.40 9.60
N TYR A 75 4.29 -9.80 8.34
CA TYR A 75 3.04 -10.40 7.89
C TYR A 75 2.77 -11.76 8.55
N ILE A 76 3.78 -12.63 8.63
CA ILE A 76 3.65 -13.92 9.32
C ILE A 76 3.33 -13.72 10.80
N ALA A 77 3.92 -12.71 11.45
CA ALA A 77 3.62 -12.38 12.84
C ALA A 77 2.17 -11.89 13.05
N MET A 78 1.45 -11.50 12.00
CA MET A 78 0.03 -11.17 12.07
C MET A 78 -0.89 -12.39 12.09
N SER A 79 -0.38 -13.63 12.02
CA SER A 79 -1.19 -14.86 11.95
C SER A 79 -2.34 -14.90 12.96
N ASP A 80 -2.06 -14.49 14.21
CA ASP A 80 -2.99 -14.57 15.33
C ASP A 80 -4.11 -13.51 15.24
N MET A 81 -3.98 -12.54 14.33
CA MET A 81 -5.00 -11.53 14.08
C MET A 81 -6.11 -12.01 13.15
N PHE A 82 -5.87 -13.07 12.37
CA PHE A 82 -6.80 -13.50 11.33
C PHE A 82 -7.81 -14.52 11.87
N MET A 83 -9.10 -14.22 11.68
CA MET A 83 -10.21 -15.10 12.06
C MET A 83 -10.44 -16.24 11.05
N ARG A 84 -9.86 -16.13 9.86
CA ARG A 84 -9.92 -17.08 8.74
C ARG A 84 -8.57 -17.11 8.05
N GLU A 85 -8.29 -18.13 7.26
CA GLU A 85 -7.05 -18.21 6.49
C GLU A 85 -6.86 -16.94 5.65
N PRO A 86 -5.77 -16.18 5.85
CA PRO A 86 -5.46 -15.03 5.02
C PRO A 86 -4.86 -15.45 3.68
N PRO A 87 -4.84 -14.57 2.67
CA PRO A 87 -4.00 -14.74 1.48
C PRO A 87 -2.54 -14.98 1.88
N THR A 88 -1.83 -15.73 1.05
CA THR A 88 -0.38 -15.91 1.16
C THR A 88 0.34 -14.58 0.97
N PHE A 89 1.58 -14.51 1.45
CA PHE A 89 2.39 -13.30 1.25
C PHE A 89 2.66 -13.03 -0.22
N GLU A 90 2.81 -14.09 -1.01
CA GLU A 90 3.01 -14.04 -2.45
C GLU A 90 1.77 -13.46 -3.16
N GLU A 91 0.56 -13.95 -2.84
CA GLU A 91 -0.70 -13.40 -3.37
C GLU A 91 -0.89 -11.92 -2.95
N LEU A 92 -0.52 -11.58 -1.72
CA LEU A 92 -0.54 -10.19 -1.25
C LEU A 92 0.35 -9.29 -2.11
N LEU A 93 1.59 -9.71 -2.40
CA LEU A 93 2.52 -8.92 -3.20
C LEU A 93 2.09 -8.82 -4.67
N GLU A 94 1.65 -9.92 -5.29
CA GLU A 94 1.13 -9.91 -6.66
C GLU A 94 -0.08 -8.98 -6.80
N GLY A 95 -0.96 -8.99 -5.80
CA GLY A 95 -2.11 -8.08 -5.76
C GLY A 95 -1.73 -6.60 -5.62
N ILE A 96 -0.71 -6.30 -4.82
CA ILE A 96 -0.18 -4.94 -4.66
C ILE A 96 0.51 -4.46 -5.95
N GLU A 97 1.28 -5.32 -6.62
CA GLU A 97 1.89 -5.02 -7.91
C GLU A 97 0.83 -4.75 -8.98
N THR A 98 -0.18 -5.62 -9.08
CA THR A 98 -1.32 -5.43 -9.98
C THR A 98 -2.05 -4.11 -9.71
N LEU A 99 -2.28 -3.77 -8.43
CA LEU A 99 -2.89 -2.51 -8.06
C LEU A 99 -2.02 -1.31 -8.47
N GLN A 100 -0.71 -1.39 -8.22
CA GLN A 100 0.22 -0.35 -8.64
C GLN A 100 0.16 -0.12 -10.16
N GLU A 101 0.19 -1.18 -10.95
CA GLU A 101 0.06 -1.10 -12.41
C GLU A 101 -1.23 -0.42 -12.82
N ARG A 102 -2.38 -0.80 -12.21
CA ARG A 102 -3.68 -0.17 -12.49
C ARG A 102 -3.70 1.32 -12.16
N LEU A 103 -3.17 1.72 -11.00
CA LEU A 103 -3.13 3.12 -10.59
C LEU A 103 -2.15 3.96 -11.42
N ASN A 104 -1.19 3.29 -12.07
CA ASN A 104 -0.19 3.94 -12.91
C ASN A 104 -0.45 3.85 -14.41
N THR A 105 -1.42 3.04 -14.83
CA THR A 105 -1.87 2.95 -16.21
C THR A 105 -3.04 3.91 -16.40
N GLY A 106 -2.74 5.08 -16.96
CA GLY A 106 -3.75 6.06 -17.39
C GLY A 106 -4.36 5.70 -18.73
#